data_AF-A0A933G3F9-F1
#
_entry.id   AF-A0A933G3F9-F1
#
_cell.length_a   1.000
_cell.length_b   1.000
_cell.length_c   1.000
_cell.angle_alpha   90.00
_cell.angle_beta   90.00
_cell.angle_gamma   90.00
#
_symmetry.space_group_name_H-M   'P 1'
#
loop_
_entity.id
_entity.type
_entity.pdbx_description
1 polymer ?
#
loop_
_entity_poly.entity_id
_entity_poly.type
_entity_poly.pdbx_seq_one_letter_code
_entity_poly.pdbx_strand_id
1 'polypeptide(L)'
;MKIESVDFFYLSMPEVLDIGDGSQDALLVRVRAGGHEGWGECEAAPLVSIASWCCPVSHSACHPVCDSVIGQVLDSPADIERIGNLVRAASLDLLQADHTLSGIDI
;
A
#
# COMPACT_ATOMS: atom_id res chain seq x y z
N MET A 1 9.62 4.95 15.81
CA MET A 1 9.85 3.53 15.48
C MET A 1 10.07 3.42 13.98
N LYS A 2 10.39 2.24 13.43
CA LYS A 2 10.52 2.06 11.97
C LYS A 2 9.51 1.05 11.47
N ILE A 3 9.01 1.25 10.26
CA ILE A 3 8.18 0.25 9.57
C ILE A 3 9.05 -0.97 9.24
N GLU A 4 8.75 -2.10 9.84
CA GLU A 4 9.49 -3.35 9.74
C GLU A 4 8.91 -4.28 8.67
N SER A 5 7.58 -4.28 8.52
CA SER A 5 6.89 -5.07 7.51
C SER A 5 5.57 -4.44 7.11
N VAL A 6 5.19 -4.64 5.85
CA VAL A 6 3.84 -4.42 5.35
C VAL A 6 3.40 -5.73 4.69
N ASP A 7 2.33 -6.33 5.22
CA ASP A 7 1.77 -7.58 4.73
C ASP A 7 0.46 -7.31 3.97
N PHE A 8 0.31 -7.88 2.78
CA PHE A 8 -0.89 -7.77 1.97
C PHE A 8 -1.70 -9.07 2.01
N PHE A 9 -3.00 -8.96 2.23
CA PHE A 9 -3.94 -10.08 2.22
C PHE A 9 -4.98 -9.85 1.13
N TYR A 10 -4.82 -10.55 0.00
CA TYR A 10 -5.87 -10.64 -1.02
C TYR A 10 -6.96 -11.57 -0.47
N LEU A 11 -8.12 -11.00 -0.17
CA LEU A 11 -9.35 -11.72 0.18
C LEU A 11 -10.32 -11.68 -1.00
N SER A 12 -11.08 -12.75 -1.23
CA SER A 12 -12.12 -12.78 -2.26
C SER A 12 -13.23 -13.74 -1.85
N MET A 13 -14.46 -13.39 -2.22
CA MET A 13 -15.59 -14.31 -2.16
C MET A 13 -15.35 -15.53 -3.07
N PRO A 14 -15.98 -16.68 -2.82
CA PRO A 14 -15.82 -17.86 -3.68
C PRO A 14 -16.24 -17.64 -5.14
N GLU A 15 -17.14 -16.69 -5.36
CA GLU A 15 -17.63 -16.27 -6.67
C GLU A 15 -17.68 -14.74 -6.71
N VAL A 16 -17.16 -14.14 -7.78
CA VAL A 16 -17.23 -12.70 -8.06
C VAL A 16 -18.13 -12.50 -9.27
N LEU A 17 -19.17 -11.68 -9.11
CA LEU A 17 -20.22 -11.42 -10.08
C LEU A 17 -20.01 -10.08 -10.78
N ASP A 18 -20.50 -9.97 -12.02
CA ASP A 18 -20.52 -8.73 -12.80
C ASP A 18 -21.66 -7.82 -12.33
N ILE A 19 -21.48 -7.21 -11.16
CA ILE A 19 -22.39 -6.28 -10.50
C ILE A 19 -21.59 -5.11 -9.91
N GLY A 20 -22.26 -3.99 -9.66
CA GLY A 20 -21.66 -2.81 -9.02
C GLY A 20 -21.47 -2.96 -7.51
N ASP A 21 -20.83 -4.03 -7.07
CA ASP A 21 -20.53 -4.33 -5.66
C ASP A 21 -19.03 -4.56 -5.48
N GLY A 22 -18.36 -3.60 -4.82
CA GLY A 22 -16.92 -3.66 -4.51
C GLY A 22 -16.58 -4.59 -3.34
N SER A 23 -17.56 -4.99 -2.52
CA SER A 23 -17.31 -5.83 -1.33
C SER A 23 -17.03 -7.32 -1.63
N GLN A 24 -17.02 -7.68 -2.92
CA GLN A 24 -16.81 -9.06 -3.38
C GLN A 24 -15.36 -9.53 -3.23
N ASP A 25 -14.42 -8.60 -3.13
CA ASP A 25 -13.04 -8.85 -2.76
C ASP A 25 -12.48 -7.71 -1.91
N ALA A 26 -11.30 -7.90 -1.34
CA ALA A 26 -10.63 -6.88 -0.54
C ALA A 26 -9.12 -7.07 -0.56
N LEU A 27 -8.40 -5.97 -0.37
CA LEU A 27 -6.98 -5.99 -0.09
C LEU A 27 -6.73 -5.39 1.29
N LEU A 28 -6.60 -6.25 2.30
CA LEU A 28 -6.20 -5.81 3.63
C LEU A 28 -4.69 -5.62 3.69
N VAL A 29 -4.29 -4.58 4.42
CA VAL A 29 -2.90 -4.21 4.62
C VAL A 29 -2.62 -4.19 6.11
N ARG A 30 -1.56 -4.88 6.53
CA ARG A 30 -1.05 -4.83 7.90
C ARG A 30 0.32 -4.19 7.93
N VAL A 31 0.47 -3.13 8.71
CA VAL A 31 1.75 -2.45 8.95
C VAL A 31 2.26 -2.79 10.36
N ARG A 32 3.53 -3.17 10.49
CA ARG A 32 4.18 -3.40 11.80
C ARG A 32 5.38 -2.50 11.99
N ALA A 33 5.48 -1.90 13.17
CA ALA A 33 6.58 -1.02 13.56
C ALA A 33 6.80 -1.06 15.08
N GLY A 34 8.01 -1.37 15.54
CA GLY A 34 8.36 -1.28 16.96
C GLY A 34 7.50 -2.13 17.90
N GLY A 35 7.02 -3.28 17.43
CA GLY A 35 6.10 -4.15 18.18
C GLY A 35 4.62 -3.71 18.17
N HIS A 36 4.30 -2.63 17.45
CA HIS A 36 2.92 -2.20 17.19
C HIS A 36 2.43 -2.70 15.82
N GLU A 37 1.12 -2.76 15.67
CA GLU A 37 0.42 -3.22 14.46
C GLU A 37 -0.73 -2.26 14.13
N GLY A 38 -0.85 -1.90 12.85
CA GLY A 38 -1.95 -1.14 12.27
C GLY A 38 -2.55 -1.87 11.07
N TRP A 39 -3.83 -1.65 10.81
CA TRP A 39 -4.57 -2.28 9.73
C TRP A 39 -5.26 -1.22 8.88
N GLY A 40 -5.23 -1.43 7.57
CA GLY A 40 -6.00 -0.66 6.61
C GLY A 40 -6.49 -1.53 5.47
N GLU A 41 -7.23 -0.92 4.55
CA GLU A 41 -7.84 -1.58 3.41
C GLU A 41 -7.69 -0.68 2.18
N CYS A 42 -7.28 -1.28 1.06
CA CYS A 42 -7.28 -0.61 -0.23
C CYS A 42 -8.61 -0.90 -0.95
N GLU A 43 -9.43 0.12 -1.18
CA GLU A 43 -10.54 0.06 -2.14
C GLU A 43 -9.96 0.09 -3.56
N ALA A 44 -9.47 -1.05 -4.03
CA ALA A 44 -8.71 -1.16 -5.27
C ALA A 44 -8.59 -2.62 -5.75
N ALA A 45 -8.23 -2.81 -7.03
CA ALA A 45 -7.92 -4.13 -7.59
C ALA A 45 -6.74 -4.79 -6.86
N PRO A 46 -6.94 -5.90 -6.10
CA PRO A 46 -5.94 -6.36 -5.14
C PRO A 46 -4.61 -6.79 -5.77
N LEU A 47 -4.65 -7.57 -6.86
CA LEU A 47 -3.43 -8.05 -7.52
C LEU A 47 -2.61 -6.90 -8.12
N VAL A 48 -3.27 -5.89 -8.69
CA VAL A 48 -2.58 -4.74 -9.30
C VAL A 48 -1.92 -3.89 -8.22
N SER A 49 -2.59 -3.68 -7.09
CA SER A 49 -2.03 -2.97 -5.94
C SER A 49 -0.84 -3.72 -5.32
N ILE A 50 -0.90 -5.05 -5.22
CA ILE A 50 0.26 -5.87 -4.80
C ILE A 50 1.41 -5.74 -5.82
N ALA A 51 1.11 -5.73 -7.12
CA ALA A 51 2.13 -5.53 -8.14
C ALA A 51 2.81 -4.16 -8.00
N SER A 52 2.08 -3.07 -7.77
CA SER A 52 2.68 -1.75 -7.51
C SER A 52 3.44 -1.67 -6.19
N TRP A 53 3.09 -2.51 -5.21
CA TRP A 53 3.86 -2.63 -3.97
C TRP A 53 5.27 -3.20 -4.20
N CYS A 54 5.42 -4.22 -5.06
CA CYS A 54 6.67 -5.00 -5.15
C CYS A 54 7.26 -5.15 -6.57
N CYS A 55 6.80 -4.39 -7.56
CA CYS A 55 7.38 -4.44 -8.90
C CYS A 55 8.86 -4.03 -8.90
N PRO A 56 9.67 -4.51 -9.86
CA PRO A 56 10.99 -3.94 -10.09
C PRO A 56 10.88 -2.44 -10.42
N VAL A 57 11.87 -1.66 -9.97
CA VAL A 57 11.99 -0.24 -10.35
C VAL A 57 12.09 -0.13 -11.87
N SER A 58 11.29 0.77 -12.47
CA SER A 58 11.41 1.10 -13.89
C SER A 58 12.38 2.26 -14.13
N HIS A 59 12.21 3.37 -13.41
CA HIS A 59 13.08 4.57 -13.45
C HIS A 59 12.83 5.46 -12.22
N SER A 60 13.51 6.61 -12.15
CA SER A 60 13.61 7.47 -10.96
C SER A 60 12.29 7.98 -10.35
N ALA A 61 11.18 7.93 -11.08
CA ALA A 61 9.86 8.34 -10.64
C ALA A 61 8.82 7.19 -10.74
N CYS A 62 9.30 5.95 -10.95
CA CYS A 62 8.49 4.75 -11.11
C CYS A 62 9.10 3.60 -10.28
N HIS A 63 9.28 3.89 -8.99
CA HIS A 63 9.68 2.90 -7.99
C HIS A 63 8.45 2.15 -7.46
N PRO A 64 8.61 0.88 -7.02
CA PRO A 64 7.58 0.23 -6.23
C PRO A 64 7.30 1.02 -4.96
N VAL A 65 6.07 0.94 -4.46
CA VAL A 65 5.66 1.66 -3.24
C VAL A 65 6.50 1.24 -2.03
N CYS A 66 6.97 -0.02 -1.98
CA CYS A 66 7.75 -0.52 -0.85
C CYS A 66 9.08 0.22 -0.61
N ASP A 67 9.73 0.72 -1.68
CA ASP A 67 10.99 1.48 -1.59
C ASP A 67 10.84 2.74 -0.73
N SER A 68 9.64 3.33 -0.74
CA SER A 68 9.33 4.55 -0.02
C SER A 68 8.70 4.33 1.35
N VAL A 69 8.38 3.08 1.73
CA VAL A 69 7.64 2.75 2.97
C VAL A 69 8.48 1.92 3.94
N ILE A 70 9.12 0.85 3.50
CA ILE A 70 9.86 -0.05 4.40
C ILE A 70 11.08 0.66 5.00
N GLY A 71 11.27 0.52 6.32
CA GLY A 71 12.38 1.12 7.05
C GLY A 71 12.21 2.61 7.37
N GLN A 72 11.10 3.23 6.93
CA GLN A 72 10.79 4.62 7.25
C GLN A 72 10.54 4.80 8.75
N VAL A 73 10.93 5.96 9.27
CA VAL A 73 10.61 6.39 10.62
C VAL A 73 9.13 6.75 10.69
N LEU A 74 8.45 6.26 11.74
CA LEU A 74 7.04 6.50 12.07
C LEU A 74 6.96 6.78 13.57
N ASP A 75 7.10 8.04 13.99
CA ASP A 75 7.04 8.46 15.39
C ASP A 75 5.93 9.49 15.65
N SER A 76 5.40 10.09 14.58
CA SER A 76 4.40 11.14 14.65
C SER A 76 3.48 11.14 13.42
N PRO A 77 2.30 11.80 13.48
CA PRO A 77 1.46 11.98 12.30
C PRO A 77 2.17 12.68 11.13
N ALA A 78 3.15 13.55 11.41
CA ALA A 78 3.95 14.19 10.36
C ALA A 78 4.79 13.19 9.56
N ASP A 79 5.14 12.04 10.15
CA ASP A 79 5.85 10.98 9.43
C ASP A 79 4.96 10.28 8.40
N ILE A 80 3.65 10.15 8.68
CA ILE A 80 2.67 9.60 7.73
C ILE A 80 2.63 10.47 6.47
N GLU A 81 2.44 11.78 6.65
CA GLU A 81 2.45 12.75 5.56
C GLU A 81 3.77 12.71 4.78
N ARG A 82 4.91 12.66 5.48
CA ARG A 82 6.24 12.57 4.87
C ARG A 82 6.41 11.32 4.03
N ILE A 83 5.95 10.16 4.52
CA ILE A 83 6.01 8.88 3.78
C ILE A 83 5.08 8.94 2.56
N GLY A 84 3.86 9.42 2.71
CA GLY A 84 2.93 9.59 1.59
C GLY A 84 3.47 10.51 0.50
N ASN A 85 4.11 11.61 0.87
CA ASN A 85 4.78 12.52 -0.08
C ASN A 85 5.97 11.85 -0.77
N LEU A 86 6.73 11.01 -0.05
CA LEU A 86 7.83 10.24 -0.63
C LEU A 86 7.33 9.23 -1.67
N VAL A 87 6.23 8.51 -1.38
CA VAL A 87 5.58 7.60 -2.33
C VAL A 87 5.14 8.37 -3.58
N ARG A 88 4.42 9.49 -3.43
CA ARG A 88 3.95 10.30 -4.57
C ARG A 88 5.09 10.86 -5.43
N ALA A 89 6.25 11.14 -4.85
CA ALA A 89 7.41 11.61 -5.59
C ALA A 89 8.15 10.47 -6.32
N ALA A 90 8.39 9.34 -5.64
CA ALA A 90 9.19 8.24 -6.17
C ALA A 90 8.40 7.27 -7.06
N SER A 91 7.07 7.23 -6.92
CA SER A 91 6.14 6.37 -7.65
C SER A 91 5.15 7.17 -8.50
N LEU A 92 5.48 8.42 -8.83
CA LEU A 92 4.64 9.33 -9.64
C LEU A 92 4.14 8.71 -10.95
N ASP A 93 5.02 7.99 -11.65
CA ASP A 93 4.71 7.35 -12.94
C ASP A 93 4.14 5.93 -12.77
N LEU A 94 3.92 5.48 -11.54
CA LEU A 94 3.26 4.21 -11.22
C LEU A 94 1.79 4.50 -10.90
N LEU A 95 0.93 4.46 -11.91
CA LEU A 95 -0.48 4.89 -11.81
C LEU A 95 -1.29 4.24 -10.66
N GLN A 96 -0.94 3.01 -10.27
CA GLN A 96 -1.60 2.28 -9.18
C GLN A 96 -1.12 2.70 -7.77
N ALA A 97 -0.10 3.55 -7.66
CA ALA A 97 0.56 3.87 -6.39
C ALA A 97 -0.41 4.46 -5.35
N ASP A 98 -1.28 5.40 -5.72
CA ASP A 98 -2.23 6.03 -4.78
C ASP A 98 -3.25 5.02 -4.22
N HIS A 99 -3.73 4.08 -5.04
CA HIS A 99 -4.60 2.99 -4.59
C HIS A 99 -3.89 2.02 -3.63
N THR A 100 -2.59 1.81 -3.81
CA THR A 100 -1.81 0.96 -2.89
C THR A 100 -1.51 1.70 -1.59
N LEU A 101 -1.22 3.01 -1.68
CA LEU A 101 -0.91 3.85 -0.53
C LEU A 101 -2.10 4.02 0.40
N SER A 102 -3.33 4.10 -0.13
CA SER A 102 -4.52 4.38 0.69
C SER A 102 -4.73 3.39 1.86
N GLY A 103 -4.54 2.09 1.63
CA GLY A 103 -4.64 1.08 2.69
C GLY A 103 -3.42 1.02 3.62
N ILE A 104 -2.28 1.59 3.22
CA ILE A 104 -1.10 1.73 4.08
C ILE A 104 -1.22 2.96 5.00
N ASP A 105 -1.88 4.02 4.53
CA ASP A 105 -1.92 5.36 5.15
C ASP A 105 -3.03 5.56 6.20
N ILE A 106 -4.13 4.79 6.11
CA ILE A 106 -5.38 4.97 6.89
C ILE A 106 -5.28 4.61 8.38
#